data_AF-A0A658NIU2-F1
#
_entry.id   AF-A0A658NIU2-F1
#
_cell.length_a   1.000
_cell.length_b   1.000
_cell.length_c   1.000
_cell.angle_alpha   90.00
_cell.angle_beta   90.00
_cell.angle_gamma   90.00
#
_symmetry.space_group_name_H-M   'P 1'
#
loop_
_entity.id
_entity.type
_entity.pdbx_description
1 polymer ?
#
loop_
_entity_poly.entity_id
_entity_poly.type
_entity_poly.pdbx_seq_one_letter_code
_entity_poly.pdbx_strand_id
1 'polypeptide(L)'
;EALGINFTVVNAGSAAALWAEIAAAEKEKKPIVLFNWTPNFAEAVWPGEFVEFPAWEEGCDKDPAKGPLPDKVFDCGNPAKGYM
;
A
#
# COMPACT_ATOMS: atom_id res chain seq x y z
N GLU A 1 2.13 -13.48 -4.41
CA GLU A 1 3.56 -13.14 -4.44
C GLU A 1 3.95 -12.81 -5.88
N ALA A 2 4.28 -11.56 -6.16
CA ALA A 2 4.92 -11.18 -7.42
C ALA A 2 6.32 -10.63 -7.09
N LEU A 3 6.38 -9.59 -6.25
CA LEU A 3 7.62 -8.93 -5.84
C LEU A 3 8.53 -9.73 -4.88
N GLY A 4 8.16 -10.94 -4.47
CA GLY A 4 9.01 -11.80 -3.62
C GLY A 4 9.43 -11.19 -2.28
N ILE A 5 8.65 -10.27 -1.73
CA ILE A 5 8.97 -9.57 -0.48
C ILE A 5 8.65 -10.42 0.76
N ASN A 6 9.47 -10.28 1.80
CA ASN A 6 9.28 -10.98 3.08
C ASN A 6 8.21 -10.29 3.96
N PHE A 7 6.98 -10.26 3.48
CA PHE A 7 5.82 -9.69 4.16
C PHE A 7 4.65 -10.68 4.18
N THR A 8 3.88 -10.65 5.26
CA THR A 8 2.60 -11.35 5.36
C THR A 8 1.48 -10.33 5.34
N VAL A 9 0.57 -10.45 4.37
CA VAL A 9 -0.62 -9.60 4.28
C VAL A 9 -1.66 -10.07 5.30
N VAL A 10 -2.08 -9.17 6.19
CA VAL A 10 -3.17 -9.40 7.14
C VAL A 10 -4.27 -8.39 6.84
N ASN A 11 -5.43 -8.88 6.40
CA ASN A 11 -6.55 -8.01 6.05
C ASN A 11 -7.24 -7.52 7.33
N ALA A 12 -7.32 -6.19 7.48
CA ALA A 12 -8.07 -5.57 8.56
C ALA A 12 -9.58 -5.83 8.40
N GLY A 13 -10.29 -6.05 9.51
CA GLY A 13 -11.74 -6.26 9.49
C GLY A 13 -12.56 -4.99 9.20
N SER A 14 -11.95 -3.81 9.26
CA SER A 14 -12.57 -2.52 8.95
C SER A 14 -11.53 -1.42 8.74
N ALA A 15 -11.93 -0.30 8.14
CA ALA A 15 -11.11 0.91 8.10
C ALA A 15 -10.78 1.44 9.50
N ALA A 16 -11.71 1.32 10.46
CA ALA A 16 -11.49 1.76 11.83
C ALA A 16 -10.33 1.01 12.52
N ALA A 17 -10.12 -0.26 12.15
CA ALA A 17 -8.98 -1.02 12.65
C ALA A 17 -7.63 -0.45 12.15
N LEU A 18 -7.56 0.08 10.93
CA LEU A 18 -6.36 0.75 10.42
C LEU A 18 -6.00 1.97 11.28
N TRP A 19 -6.99 2.83 11.56
CA TRP A 19 -6.78 4.04 12.36
C TRP A 19 -6.41 3.72 13.80
N ALA A 20 -7.01 2.67 14.38
CA ALA A 20 -6.67 2.20 15.71
C ALA A 20 -5.21 1.73 15.80
N GLU A 21 -4.72 1.02 14.78
CA GLU A 21 -3.31 0.59 14.71
C GLU A 21 -2.34 1.78 14.58
N ILE A 22 -2.66 2.79 13.76
CA ILE A 22 -1.84 4.02 13.67
C ILE A 22 -1.77 4.71 15.04
N ALA A 23 -2.92 4.91 15.68
CA ALA A 23 -2.99 5.59 16.98
C ALA A 23 -2.27 4.81 18.10
N ALA A 24 -2.28 3.47 18.05
CA ALA A 24 -1.53 2.64 18.98
C ALA A 24 -0.02 2.73 18.71
N ALA A 25 0.39 2.63 17.45
CA ALA A 25 1.79 2.70 17.04
C ALA A 25 2.43 4.07 17.34
N GLU A 26 1.68 5.16 17.21
CA GLU A 26 2.16 6.51 17.52
C GLU A 26 2.61 6.66 18.98
N LYS A 27 1.87 6.06 19.92
CA LYS A 27 2.17 6.16 21.36
C LYS A 27 3.52 5.56 21.72
N GLU A 28 3.89 4.48 21.03
CA GLU A 28 5.13 3.74 21.26
C GLU A 28 6.21 4.07 20.22
N LYS A 29 5.90 4.95 19.25
CA LYS A 29 6.73 5.20 18.05
C LYS A 29 7.14 3.89 17.36
N LYS A 30 6.21 2.94 17.33
CA LYS A 30 6.41 1.63 16.71
C LYS A 30 6.35 1.77 15.19
N PRO A 31 7.34 1.29 14.44
CA PRO A 31 7.26 1.28 12.98
C PRO A 31 6.16 0.29 12.54
N ILE A 32 5.29 0.76 11.65
CA ILE A 32 4.22 -0.03 11.06
C ILE A 32 4.13 0.26 9.55
N VAL A 33 3.59 -0.70 8.81
CA VAL A 33 3.13 -0.51 7.43
C VAL A 33 1.70 -1.04 7.34
N LEU A 34 0.80 -0.27 6.74
CA LEU A 34 -0.59 -0.65 6.56
C LEU A 34 -1.18 0.01 5.31
N PHE A 35 -2.37 -0.45 4.93
CA PHE A 35 -3.11 0.14 3.83
C PHE A 35 -3.69 1.50 4.24
N ASN A 36 -3.55 2.50 3.37
CA ASN A 36 -4.18 3.81 3.49
C ASN A 36 -4.39 4.39 2.07
N TRP A 37 -5.11 5.52 1.94
CA TRP A 37 -5.42 6.13 0.64
C TRP A 37 -5.66 7.64 0.78
N THR A 38 -5.57 8.38 -0.33
CA THR A 38 -5.82 9.82 -0.37
C THR A 38 -6.75 10.13 -1.56
N PRO A 39 -7.73 11.04 -1.42
CA PRO A 39 -8.03 11.86 -0.25
C PRO A 39 -8.69 11.09 0.90
N ASN A 40 -8.16 11.29 2.12
CA ASN A 40 -8.68 10.79 3.38
C ASN A 40 -8.32 11.78 4.51
N PHE A 41 -8.82 11.56 5.72
CA PHE A 41 -8.51 12.38 6.90
C PHE A 41 -7.24 11.95 7.64
N ALA A 42 -6.80 10.69 7.45
CA ALA A 42 -5.79 10.07 8.30
C ALA A 42 -4.45 10.81 8.24
N GLU A 43 -4.03 11.25 7.05
CA GLU A 43 -2.76 11.94 6.82
C GLU A 43 -2.71 13.32 7.47
N ALA A 44 -3.87 13.95 7.69
CA ALA A 44 -3.97 15.23 8.39
C ALA A 44 -3.77 15.07 9.91
N VAL A 45 -4.07 13.89 10.46
CA VAL A 45 -3.89 13.57 11.89
C VAL A 45 -2.51 12.97 12.13
N TRP A 46 -2.11 12.03 11.28
CA TRP A 46 -0.84 11.31 11.34
C TRP A 46 -0.09 11.49 10.03
N PRO A 47 0.83 12.47 9.94
CA PRO A 47 1.66 12.64 8.76
C PRO A 47 2.47 11.37 8.46
N GLY A 48 2.44 10.93 7.21
CA GLY A 48 3.12 9.73 6.74
C GLY A 48 3.38 9.79 5.24
N GLU A 49 3.93 8.71 4.71
CA GLU A 49 4.30 8.57 3.29
C GLU A 49 3.79 7.23 2.75
N PHE A 50 3.47 7.18 1.46
CA PHE A 50 3.15 5.93 0.78
C PHE A 50 4.42 5.16 0.46
N VAL A 51 4.32 3.83 0.44
CA VAL A 51 5.43 2.99 -0.04
C VAL A 51 5.52 3.12 -1.56
N GLU A 52 6.69 3.56 -2.03
CA GLU A 52 7.00 3.70 -3.46
C GLU A 52 7.32 2.32 -4.08
N PHE A 53 6.27 1.58 -4.39
CA PHE A 53 6.33 0.38 -5.24
C PHE A 53 6.69 0.75 -6.70
N PRO A 54 7.02 -0.23 -7.56
CA PRO A 54 7.24 0.02 -8.99
C PRO A 54 6.07 0.81 -9.59
N ALA A 55 6.36 1.85 -10.37
CA ALA A 55 5.34 2.77 -10.85
C ALA A 55 4.25 2.04 -11.65
N TRP A 56 2.99 2.45 -11.46
CA TRP A 56 1.88 1.95 -12.25
C TRP A 56 2.09 2.19 -13.75
N GLU A 57 1.76 1.19 -14.56
CA GLU A 57 1.52 1.34 -15.99
C GLU A 57 0.24 0.62 -16.41
N GLU A 58 -0.36 1.09 -17.50
CA GLU A 58 -1.59 0.50 -18.03
C GLU A 58 -1.37 -0.98 -18.41
N GLY A 59 -2.18 -1.86 -17.82
CA GLY A 59 -2.14 -3.29 -18.04
C GLY A 59 -1.27 -4.07 -17.05
N CYS A 60 -0.67 -3.44 -16.02
CA CYS A 60 0.12 -4.16 -15.02
C CYS A 60 -0.70 -5.17 -14.17
N ASP A 61 -2.02 -5.08 -14.24
CA ASP A 61 -2.97 -6.03 -13.65
C ASP A 61 -3.37 -7.19 -14.60
N LYS A 62 -2.95 -7.17 -15.87
CA LYS A 62 -3.47 -8.07 -16.92
C LYS A 62 -2.39 -8.66 -17.85
N ASP A 63 -1.37 -7.89 -18.20
CA ASP A 63 -0.32 -8.26 -19.15
C ASP A 63 0.99 -8.52 -18.39
N PRO A 64 1.47 -9.77 -18.29
CA PRO A 64 2.70 -10.09 -17.56
C PRO A 64 3.98 -9.49 -18.14
N ALA A 65 3.93 -8.94 -19.37
CA ALA A 65 5.06 -8.23 -19.94
C ALA A 65 5.20 -6.80 -19.39
N LYS A 66 4.23 -6.35 -18.59
CA LYS A 66 4.22 -5.09 -17.84
C LYS A 66 4.88 -5.27 -16.48
N GLY A 67 5.28 -4.17 -15.88
CA GLY A 67 5.96 -4.17 -14.59
C GLY A 67 7.41 -4.66 -14.67
N PRO A 68 8.09 -4.74 -13.52
CA PRO A 68 9.47 -5.22 -13.45
C PRO A 68 9.66 -6.72 -13.71
N LEU A 69 8.61 -7.55 -13.59
CA LEU A 69 8.71 -9.01 -13.68
C LEU A 69 7.98 -9.54 -14.92
N PRO A 70 8.71 -9.98 -15.97
CA PRO A 70 8.16 -10.29 -17.30
C PRO A 70 7.27 -11.54 -17.37
N ASP A 71 6.97 -12.17 -16.23
CA ASP A 71 6.13 -13.35 -16.08
C ASP A 71 5.09 -13.22 -14.96
N LYS A 72 4.89 -12.01 -14.42
CA LYS A 72 3.94 -11.73 -13.32
C LYS A 72 3.05 -10.55 -13.64
N VAL A 73 1.86 -10.57 -13.04
CA VAL A 73 0.97 -9.41 -12.92
C VAL A 73 0.90 -8.99 -11.45
N PHE A 74 0.41 -7.79 -11.18
CA PHE A 74 0.32 -7.21 -9.83
C PHE A 74 1.69 -7.00 -9.15
N ASP A 75 2.70 -6.64 -9.93
CA ASP A 75 4.05 -6.27 -9.50
C ASP A 75 4.33 -4.76 -9.62
N CYS A 76 3.33 -3.96 -10.00
CA CYS A 76 3.33 -2.51 -9.84
C CYS A 76 2.57 -2.07 -8.58
N GLY A 77 2.94 -0.89 -8.08
CA GLY A 77 2.11 -0.11 -7.17
C GLY A 77 0.86 0.44 -7.87
N ASN A 78 -0.07 0.96 -7.08
CA ASN A 78 -1.29 1.56 -7.58
C ASN A 78 -1.03 2.94 -8.23
N PRO A 79 -1.96 3.46 -9.05
CA PRO A 79 -1.82 4.78 -9.67
C PRO A 79 -1.63 5.91 -8.64
N ALA A 80 -0.48 6.60 -8.69
CA ALA A 80 -0.14 7.65 -7.72
C ALA A 80 -0.97 8.96 -7.84
N LYS A 81 -1.68 9.15 -8.96
CA LYS A 81 -2.46 10.36 -9.27
C LYS A 81 -3.97 10.12 -9.40
N GLY A 82 -4.44 8.95 -8.98
CA GLY A 82 -5.86 8.61 -8.94
C GLY A 82 -6.34 8.50 -7.50
N TYR A 83 -7.66 8.54 -7.30
CA TYR A 83 -8.23 7.89 -6.13
C TYR A 83 -7.76 6.44 -6.15
N MET A 84 -7.14 5.98 -5.06
CA MET A 84 -7.30 4.59 -4.66
C MET A 84 -8.62 4.47 -3.94
#